data_AF-A0A7V4Q7D9-F1
#
_entry.id   AF-A0A7V4Q7D9-F1
#
_cell.length_a   1.000
_cell.length_b   1.000
_cell.length_c   1.000
_cell.angle_alpha   90.00
_cell.angle_beta   90.00
_cell.angle_gamma   90.00
#
_symmetry.space_group_name_H-M   'P 1'
#
loop_
_entity.id
_entity.type
_entity.pdbx_description
1 polymer ?
#
loop_
_entity_poly.entity_id
_entity_poly.type
_entity_poly.pdbx_seq_one_letter_code
_entity_poly.pdbx_strand_id
1 'polypeptide(L)'
;MNEIKVTLPDGSQRPLQEGATIFDLAASIGAGLAKAAIAGKIDGKLVDLYTPLTNGASVEIVTEKSPEALVIIRHSTSHLMAQAVKALFPQAKVTIGPAIETGFYYDFDV
;
A
#
# COMPACT_ATOMS: atom_id res chain seq x y z
N MET A 1 -18.50 8.83 19.19
CA MET A 1 -17.54 8.51 18.11
C MET A 1 -18.36 8.34 16.86
N ASN A 2 -18.01 9.01 15.77
CA ASN A 2 -18.74 8.84 14.52
C ASN A 2 -18.32 7.55 13.83
N GLU A 3 -19.27 6.93 13.15
CA GLU A 3 -19.08 5.74 12.34
C GLU A 3 -19.07 6.14 10.86
N ILE A 4 -18.17 5.54 10.09
CA ILE A 4 -18.13 5.63 8.64
C ILE A 4 -18.52 4.28 8.05
N LYS A 5 -19.13 4.28 6.86
CA LYS A 5 -19.44 3.07 6.11
C LYS A 5 -18.65 3.06 4.83
N VAL A 6 -17.97 1.96 4.54
CA VAL A 6 -17.27 1.74 3.28
C VAL A 6 -17.89 0.59 2.51
N THR A 7 -17.79 0.63 1.19
CA THR A 7 -18.33 -0.38 0.30
C THR A 7 -17.21 -1.27 -0.22
N LEU A 8 -17.37 -2.58 -0.08
CA LEU A 8 -16.45 -3.59 -0.58
C LEU A 8 -16.81 -4.01 -2.02
N PRO A 9 -15.92 -4.72 -2.74
CA PRO A 9 -16.14 -5.07 -4.15
C PRO A 9 -17.31 -6.03 -4.39
N ASP A 10 -17.71 -6.78 -3.36
CA ASP A 10 -18.89 -7.63 -3.36
C ASP A 10 -20.20 -6.85 -3.13
N GLY A 11 -20.13 -5.53 -3.00
CA GLY A 11 -21.25 -4.63 -2.70
C GLY A 11 -21.63 -4.59 -1.21
N SER A 12 -20.98 -5.39 -0.37
CA SER A 12 -21.23 -5.35 1.07
C SER A 12 -20.72 -4.04 1.68
N GLN A 13 -21.43 -3.55 2.69
CA GLN A 13 -21.00 -2.37 3.44
C GLN A 13 -20.43 -2.77 4.79
N ARG A 14 -19.31 -2.15 5.16
CA ARG A 14 -18.64 -2.37 6.45
C ARG A 14 -18.63 -1.07 7.27
N PRO A 15 -19.22 -1.08 8.48
CA PRO A 15 -19.07 0.02 9.42
C PRO A 15 -17.67 -0.01 10.05
N LEU A 16 -17.06 1.16 10.19
CA LEU A 16 -15.77 1.40 10.84
C LEU A 16 -15.82 2.69 11.65
N GLN A 17 -14.87 2.86 12.56
CA GLN A 17 -14.72 4.13 13.27
C GLN A 17 -14.18 5.22 12.34
N GLU A 18 -14.61 6.46 12.54
CA GLU A 18 -14.01 7.61 11.85
C GLU A 18 -12.49 7.64 12.09
N GLY A 19 -11.72 7.83 11.02
CA GLY A 19 -10.25 7.76 11.04
C GLY A 19 -9.68 6.36 10.83
N ALA A 20 -10.51 5.30 10.72
CA ALA A 20 -10.03 3.97 10.38
C ALA A 20 -9.33 3.94 9.02
N THR A 21 -8.32 3.08 8.90
CA THR A 21 -7.46 2.94 7.72
C THR A 21 -7.82 1.73 6.87
N ILE A 22 -7.17 1.57 5.72
CA ILE A 22 -7.24 0.34 4.91
C ILE A 22 -6.84 -0.89 5.75
N PHE A 23 -5.80 -0.76 6.58
CA PHE A 23 -5.36 -1.84 7.45
C PHE A 23 -6.44 -2.23 8.47
N ASP A 24 -7.10 -1.24 9.09
CA ASP A 24 -8.18 -1.50 10.05
C ASP A 24 -9.38 -2.19 9.39
N LEU A 25 -9.72 -1.79 8.16
CA LEU A 25 -10.73 -2.48 7.37
C LEU A 25 -10.34 -3.95 7.15
N ALA A 26 -9.12 -4.22 6.70
CA ALA A 26 -8.62 -5.58 6.48
C ALA A 26 -8.64 -6.40 7.77
N ALA A 27 -8.24 -5.80 8.90
CA ALA A 27 -8.27 -6.43 10.22
C ALA A 27 -9.70 -6.74 10.70
N SER A 28 -10.66 -5.85 10.41
CA SER A 28 -12.09 -6.05 10.73
C SER A 28 -12.72 -7.22 9.96
N ILE A 29 -12.18 -7.55 8.78
CA ILE A 29 -12.59 -8.71 7.97
C ILE A 29 -11.92 -9.98 8.50
N GLY A 30 -10.62 -9.92 8.80
CA GLY A 30 -9.93 -10.99 9.50
C GLY A 30 -8.42 -10.85 9.52
N ALA A 31 -7.78 -11.41 10.55
CA ALA A 31 -6.34 -11.33 10.76
C ALA A 31 -5.50 -11.86 9.57
N GLY A 32 -6.01 -12.88 8.87
CA GLY A 32 -5.36 -13.40 7.67
C GLY A 32 -5.32 -12.39 6.52
N LEU A 33 -6.41 -11.63 6.33
CA LEU A 33 -6.47 -10.60 5.29
C LEU A 33 -5.62 -9.38 5.66
N ALA A 34 -5.65 -8.95 6.94
CA ALA A 34 -4.75 -7.90 7.43
C ALA A 34 -3.27 -8.23 7.20
N LYS A 35 -2.89 -9.50 7.46
CA LYS A 35 -1.52 -9.98 7.20
C LYS A 35 -1.17 -10.00 5.71
N ALA A 36 -2.13 -10.32 4.84
CA ALA A 36 -1.93 -10.40 3.40
C ALA A 36 -2.06 -9.05 2.67
N ALA A 37 -2.54 -8.00 3.35
CA ALA A 37 -2.74 -6.68 2.78
C ALA A 37 -1.39 -6.02 2.48
N ILE A 38 -1.23 -5.52 1.26
CA ILE A 38 -0.03 -4.83 0.76
C ILE A 38 -0.31 -3.33 0.60
N ALA A 39 -1.51 -3.00 0.12
CA ALA A 39 -1.99 -1.65 -0.11
C ALA A 39 -3.53 -1.63 -0.14
N GLY A 40 -4.12 -0.48 -0.43
CA GLY A 40 -5.55 -0.35 -0.71
C GLY A 40 -5.82 0.34 -2.03
N LYS A 41 -7.07 0.28 -2.47
CA LYS A 41 -7.63 1.27 -3.40
C LYS A 41 -8.81 1.95 -2.75
N ILE A 42 -8.88 3.27 -2.90
CA ILE A 42 -10.05 4.08 -2.54
C ILE A 42 -10.56 4.70 -3.83
N ASP A 43 -11.81 4.40 -4.19
CA ASP A 43 -12.46 4.88 -5.40
C ASP A 43 -11.59 4.66 -6.66
N GLY A 44 -11.00 3.46 -6.76
CA GLY A 44 -10.14 3.03 -7.86
C GLY A 44 -8.70 3.55 -7.82
N LYS A 45 -8.33 4.40 -6.87
CA LYS A 45 -6.96 4.93 -6.74
C LYS A 45 -6.16 4.16 -5.71
N LEU A 46 -4.95 3.73 -6.07
CA LEU A 46 -4.02 3.07 -5.14
C LEU A 46 -3.58 4.00 -4.01
N VAL A 47 -3.60 3.48 -2.79
CA VAL A 47 -3.22 4.18 -1.56
C VAL A 47 -2.46 3.23 -0.62
N ASP A 48 -1.70 3.78 0.32
CA ASP A 48 -1.01 2.98 1.33
C ASP A 48 -1.99 2.41 2.38
N LEU A 49 -1.53 1.42 3.16
CA LEU A 49 -2.36 0.72 4.15
C LEU A 49 -2.87 1.61 5.29
N TYR A 50 -2.18 2.70 5.59
CA TYR A 50 -2.51 3.61 6.68
C TYR A 50 -3.23 4.87 6.19
N THR A 51 -3.59 4.93 4.90
CA THR A 51 -4.46 5.98 4.40
C THR A 51 -5.84 5.91 5.10
N PRO A 52 -6.31 7.01 5.72
CA PRO A 52 -7.62 7.05 6.35
C PRO A 52 -8.76 6.90 5.34
N LEU A 53 -9.80 6.18 5.75
CA LEU A 53 -11.02 5.97 4.97
C LEU A 53 -12.01 7.12 5.19
N THR A 54 -12.73 7.45 4.12
CA THR A 54 -13.82 8.42 4.14
C THR A 54 -15.17 7.72 4.08
N ASN A 55 -16.20 8.33 4.68
CA ASN A 55 -17.55 7.78 4.64
C ASN A 55 -18.07 7.67 3.20
N GLY A 56 -18.61 6.50 2.85
CA GLY A 56 -19.15 6.19 1.52
C GLY A 56 -18.11 5.73 0.49
N ALA A 57 -16.83 5.66 0.85
CA ALA A 57 -15.77 5.24 -0.07
C ALA A 57 -15.98 3.80 -0.59
N SER A 58 -15.65 3.57 -1.86
CA SER A 58 -15.46 2.23 -2.42
C SER A 58 -14.02 1.77 -2.15
N VAL A 59 -13.86 0.61 -1.53
CA VAL A 59 -12.56 0.15 -1.05
C VAL A 59 -12.23 -1.26 -1.53
N GLU A 60 -11.03 -1.43 -2.09
CA GLU A 60 -10.44 -2.72 -2.41
C GLU A 60 -9.16 -2.92 -1.59
N ILE A 61 -8.98 -4.12 -1.04
CA ILE A 61 -7.72 -4.50 -0.39
C ILE A 61 -6.81 -5.14 -1.44
N VAL A 62 -5.64 -4.55 -1.64
CA VAL A 62 -4.61 -5.09 -2.53
C VAL A 62 -3.81 -6.14 -1.77
N THR A 63 -3.76 -7.35 -2.31
CA THR A 63 -2.97 -8.48 -1.76
C THR A 63 -2.03 -9.00 -2.84
N GLU A 64 -1.20 -10.00 -2.53
CA GLU A 64 -0.29 -10.64 -3.51
C GLU A 64 -0.99 -11.14 -4.79
N LYS A 65 -2.29 -11.39 -4.74
CA LYS A 65 -3.10 -11.86 -5.87
C LYS A 65 -3.57 -10.74 -6.79
N SER A 66 -3.42 -9.49 -6.38
CA SER A 66 -3.83 -8.31 -7.14
C SER A 66 -2.79 -7.98 -8.22
N PRO A 67 -3.19 -7.58 -9.43
CA PRO A 67 -2.25 -7.30 -10.52
C PRO A 67 -1.28 -6.15 -10.21
N GLU A 68 -1.68 -5.20 -9.36
CA GLU A 68 -0.85 -4.06 -8.97
C GLU A 68 0.20 -4.41 -7.89
N ALA A 69 0.04 -5.54 -7.20
CA ALA A 69 0.84 -5.88 -6.03
C ALA A 69 2.33 -5.97 -6.33
N LEU A 70 2.69 -6.59 -7.46
CA LEU A 70 4.08 -6.79 -7.84
C LEU A 70 4.79 -5.46 -8.11
N VAL A 71 4.09 -4.48 -8.70
CA VAL A 71 4.65 -3.13 -8.94
C VAL A 71 4.94 -2.43 -7.61
N ILE A 72 4.02 -2.54 -6.65
CA ILE A 72 4.19 -1.96 -5.30
C ILE A 72 5.39 -2.61 -4.58
N ILE A 73 5.48 -3.94 -4.59
CA ILE A 73 6.59 -4.68 -3.98
C ILE A 73 7.93 -4.26 -4.61
N ARG A 74 7.99 -4.16 -5.94
CA ARG A 74 9.21 -3.73 -6.66
C ARG A 74 9.61 -2.31 -6.28
N HIS A 75 8.65 -1.40 -6.17
CA HIS A 75 8.91 -0.03 -5.75
C HIS A 75 9.44 0.02 -4.30
N SER A 76 8.85 -0.72 -3.38
CA SER A 76 9.36 -0.80 -2.00
C SER A 76 10.75 -1.43 -1.95
N THR A 77 11.04 -2.42 -2.80
CA THR A 77 12.36 -3.04 -2.87
C THR A 77 13.41 -2.08 -3.44
N SER A 78 13.05 -1.16 -4.33
CA SER A 78 13.98 -0.12 -4.78
C SER A 78 14.41 0.79 -3.62
N HIS A 79 13.46 1.20 -2.76
CA HIS A 79 13.78 1.94 -1.54
C HIS A 79 14.67 1.16 -0.58
N LEU A 80 14.41 -0.14 -0.40
CA LEU A 80 15.27 -1.01 0.42
C LEU A 80 16.70 -1.07 -0.12
N MET A 81 16.87 -1.19 -1.43
CA MET A 81 18.18 -1.16 -2.08
C MET A 81 18.88 0.18 -1.86
N ALA A 82 18.18 1.31 -2.04
CA ALA A 82 18.76 2.63 -1.79
C ALA A 82 19.19 2.81 -0.33
N GLN A 83 18.39 2.34 0.62
CA GLN A 83 18.76 2.35 2.03
C GLN A 83 20.01 1.51 2.30
N ALA A 84 20.11 0.31 1.72
CA ALA A 84 21.29 -0.55 1.87
C ALA A 84 22.54 0.09 1.25
N VAL A 85 22.44 0.69 0.06
CA VAL A 85 23.54 1.43 -0.57
C VAL A 85 23.99 2.59 0.31
N LYS A 86 23.07 3.38 0.87
CA LYS A 86 23.41 4.48 1.79
C LYS A 86 24.09 4.00 3.07
N ALA A 87 23.74 2.83 3.58
CA ALA A 87 24.38 2.27 4.77
C ALA A 87 25.83 1.85 4.49
N LEU A 88 26.10 1.27 3.32
CA LEU A 88 27.44 0.81 2.92
C LEU A 88 28.31 1.93 2.34
N PHE A 89 27.70 2.87 1.64
CA PHE A 89 28.33 4.01 0.96
C PHE A 89 27.64 5.31 1.37
N PRO A 90 27.97 5.87 2.55
CA PRO A 90 27.27 7.03 3.10
C PRO A 90 27.27 8.27 2.20
N GLN A 91 28.28 8.42 1.33
CA GLN A 91 28.41 9.55 0.41
C GLN A 91 27.56 9.42 -0.86
N ALA A 92 27.06 8.22 -1.18
CA ALA A 92 26.20 8.03 -2.33
C ALA A 92 24.94 8.92 -2.21
N LYS A 93 24.54 9.56 -3.29
CA LYS A 93 23.31 10.35 -3.38
C LYS A 93 22.27 9.58 -4.16
N VAL A 94 21.08 9.52 -3.58
CA VAL A 94 19.90 8.82 -4.10
C VAL A 94 19.18 9.75 -5.08
N THR A 95 18.81 9.26 -6.26
CA THR A 95 18.10 10.07 -7.27
C THR A 95 16.74 9.47 -7.65
N ILE A 96 16.63 8.76 -8.78
CA ILE A 96 15.38 8.17 -9.29
C ILE A 96 15.46 6.65 -9.17
N GLY A 97 14.41 6.02 -8.62
CA GLY A 97 14.35 4.57 -8.47
C GLY A 97 12.97 3.97 -8.72
N PRO A 98 12.52 3.89 -9.99
CA PRO A 98 11.18 3.43 -10.30
C PRO A 98 11.10 1.90 -10.33
N ALA A 99 9.88 1.39 -10.11
CA ALA A 99 9.54 0.03 -10.53
C ALA A 99 9.32 0.00 -12.04
N ILE A 100 9.76 -1.07 -12.68
CA ILE A 100 9.59 -1.33 -14.12
C ILE A 100 8.93 -2.70 -14.34
N GLU A 101 8.59 -3.02 -15.59
CA GLU A 101 7.86 -4.25 -15.95
C GLU A 101 8.57 -5.54 -15.51
N THR A 102 9.90 -5.56 -15.52
CA THR A 102 10.72 -6.75 -15.19
C THR A 102 11.45 -6.65 -13.85
N GLY A 103 11.33 -5.54 -13.11
CA GLY A 103 12.09 -5.31 -11.88
C GLY A 103 12.02 -3.88 -11.36
N PHE A 104 13.15 -3.35 -10.90
CA PHE A 104 13.33 -1.97 -10.50
C PHE A 104 14.80 -1.59 -10.69
N TYR A 105 15.11 -0.30 -10.75
CA TYR A 105 16.49 0.21 -10.68
C TYR A 105 16.55 1.39 -9.72
N TYR A 106 17.76 1.89 -9.47
CA TYR A 106 17.97 3.14 -8.75
C TYR A 106 19.25 3.80 -9.24
N ASP A 107 19.15 5.07 -9.62
CA ASP A 107 20.28 5.89 -10.04
C ASP A 107 20.97 6.51 -8.81
N PHE A 108 22.30 6.38 -8.76
CA PHE A 108 23.15 6.94 -7.70
C PHE A 108 24.24 7.84 -8.28
N ASP A 109 24.52 8.94 -7.58
CA ASP A 109 25.74 9.73 -7.74
C ASP A 109 26.68 9.36 -6.60
N VAL A 110 27.87 8.83 -6.91
CA VAL A 110 28.83 8.22 -5.97
C VAL A 110 30.12 8.99 -5.89
#